data_AF-A0A932KNT3-F1
#
_entry.id   AF-A0A932KNT3-F1
#
_cell.length_a   1.000
_cell.length_b   1.000
_cell.length_c   1.000
_cell.angle_alpha   90.00
_cell.angle_beta   90.00
_cell.angle_gamma   90.00
#
_symmetry.space_group_name_H-M   'P 1'
#
loop_
_entity.id
_entity.type
_entity.pdbx_description
1 polymer ?
#
loop_
_entity_poly.entity_id
_entity_poly.type
_entity_poly.pdbx_seq_one_letter_code
_entity_poly.pdbx_strand_id
1 'polypeptide(L)'
;MDRFVTLLNEKIRLARAVRDSLAPPGDGSVSLEAVREAVERRERLVAESASLDKEFEPLWEAWRSDPDPIGAPGRLAEDLISLVREIQERDQAWRSRLESLRDSLGAKLGDVRKGRAALGGYSSMFRSNQPPRFRDERV
;
A
#
# COMPACT_ATOMS: atom_id res chain seq x y z
N MET A 1 -29.30 -3.70 -23.97
CA MET A 1 -28.07 -4.51 -23.89
C MET A 1 -26.81 -3.68 -24.14
N ASP A 2 -26.81 -2.79 -25.13
CA ASP A 2 -25.61 -2.04 -25.56
C ASP A 2 -24.94 -1.18 -24.46
N ARG A 3 -25.75 -0.54 -23.59
CA ARG A 3 -25.24 0.27 -22.48
C ARG A 3 -24.54 -0.53 -21.39
N PHE A 4 -25.07 -1.72 -21.05
CA PHE A 4 -24.46 -2.59 -20.04
C PHE A 4 -23.10 -3.12 -20.50
N VAL A 5 -23.00 -3.53 -21.77
CA VAL A 5 -21.73 -3.93 -22.39
C VAL A 5 -20.73 -2.79 -22.42
N THR A 6 -21.17 -1.56 -22.73
CA THR A 6 -20.31 -0.36 -22.68
C THR A 6 -19.76 -0.12 -21.27
N LEU A 7 -20.62 -0.19 -20.25
CA LEU A 7 -20.20 0.00 -18.86
C LEU A 7 -19.28 -1.12 -18.37
N LEU A 8 -19.51 -2.37 -18.78
CA LEU A 8 -18.59 -3.49 -18.50
C LEU A 8 -17.20 -3.24 -19.07
N ASN A 9 -17.11 -2.78 -20.33
CA ASN A 9 -15.83 -2.46 -20.95
C ASN A 9 -15.10 -1.31 -20.21
N GLU A 10 -15.81 -0.27 -19.80
CA GLU A 10 -15.23 0.82 -19.00
C GLU A 10 -14.77 0.33 -17.62
N LYS A 11 -15.56 -0.53 -16.95
CA LYS A 11 -15.16 -1.15 -15.68
C LYS A 11 -13.91 -2.02 -15.84
N ILE A 12 -13.82 -2.80 -16.91
CA ILE A 12 -12.63 -3.61 -17.23
C ILE A 12 -11.42 -2.71 -17.50
N ARG A 13 -11.59 -1.63 -18.27
CA ARG A 13 -10.52 -0.66 -18.54
C ARG A 13 -9.97 -0.07 -17.24
N LEU A 14 -10.86 0.37 -16.35
CA LEU A 14 -10.49 0.93 -15.05
C LEU A 14 -9.84 -0.11 -14.14
N ALA A 15 -10.38 -1.33 -14.08
CA ALA A 15 -9.80 -2.43 -13.30
C ALA A 15 -8.37 -2.74 -13.78
N ARG A 16 -8.12 -2.81 -15.09
CA ARG A 16 -6.77 -2.98 -15.64
C ARG A 16 -5.85 -1.83 -15.24
N ALA A 17 -6.30 -0.58 -15.36
CA ALA A 17 -5.50 0.58 -14.95
C ALA A 17 -5.15 0.55 -13.45
N VAL A 18 -6.10 0.17 -12.59
CA VAL A 18 -5.84 0.00 -11.14
C VAL A 18 -4.84 -1.12 -10.91
N ARG A 19 -5.03 -2.28 -11.56
CA ARG A 19 -4.13 -3.43 -11.45
C ARG A 19 -2.70 -3.08 -11.86
N ASP A 20 -2.54 -2.29 -12.92
CA ASP A 20 -1.22 -1.88 -13.42
C ASP A 20 -0.58 -0.82 -12.50
N SER A 21 -1.39 0.06 -11.87
CA SER A 21 -0.90 0.97 -10.82
C SER A 21 -0.42 0.25 -9.55
N LEU A 22 -0.89 -0.99 -9.33
CA LEU A 22 -0.46 -1.86 -8.24
C LEU A 22 0.79 -2.68 -8.56
N ALA A 23 1.37 -2.53 -9.76
CA ALA A 23 2.61 -3.21 -10.09
C ALA A 23 3.70 -2.84 -9.05
N PRO A 24 4.45 -3.83 -8.54
CA PRO A 24 5.58 -3.53 -7.67
C PRO A 24 6.52 -2.59 -8.42
N PRO A 25 6.97 -1.49 -7.82
CA PRO A 25 8.00 -0.67 -8.41
C PRO A 25 9.22 -1.56 -8.60
N GLY A 26 9.76 -1.55 -9.83
CA GLY A 26 10.88 -2.39 -10.24
C GLY A 26 12.09 -2.20 -9.33
N ASP A 27 12.94 -3.23 -9.30
CA ASP A 27 14.09 -3.34 -8.42
C ASP A 27 15.00 -2.09 -8.50
N GLY A 28 15.03 -1.34 -7.39
CA GLY A 28 16.04 -0.31 -7.14
C GLY A 28 15.50 1.12 -7.08
N SER A 29 15.43 1.66 -5.86
CA SER A 29 15.12 3.08 -5.55
C SER A 29 13.82 3.61 -6.11
N VAL A 30 12.71 3.21 -5.50
CA VAL A 30 11.44 3.94 -5.63
C VAL A 30 11.61 5.26 -4.89
N SER A 31 11.64 6.38 -5.62
CA SER A 31 11.57 7.71 -5.00
C SER A 31 10.21 7.85 -4.29
N LEU A 32 10.19 8.61 -3.19
CA LEU A 32 8.95 8.93 -2.48
C LEU A 32 7.93 9.63 -3.40
N GLU A 33 8.40 10.45 -4.34
CA GLU A 33 7.59 11.07 -5.38
C GLU A 33 6.95 10.02 -6.31
N ALA A 34 7.68 8.97 -6.70
CA ALA A 34 7.11 7.89 -7.52
C ALA A 34 6.03 7.11 -6.76
N VAL A 35 6.22 6.88 -5.45
CA VAL A 35 5.19 6.27 -4.59
C VAL A 35 3.97 7.19 -4.49
N ARG A 36 4.19 8.49 -4.26
CA ARG A 36 3.12 9.49 -4.15
C ARG A 36 2.30 9.57 -5.45
N GLU A 37 2.97 9.64 -6.60
CA GLU A 37 2.31 9.68 -7.91
C GLU A 37 1.49 8.41 -8.17
N ALA A 38 2.01 7.24 -7.79
CA ALA A 38 1.29 5.98 -7.89
C ALA A 38 0.02 5.96 -7.01
N VAL A 39 0.11 6.47 -5.78
CA VAL A 39 -1.04 6.59 -4.87
C VAL A 39 -2.08 7.57 -5.42
N GLU A 40 -1.67 8.78 -5.82
CA GLU A 40 -2.58 9.79 -6.39
C GLU A 40 -3.24 9.31 -7.70
N ARG A 41 -2.52 8.54 -8.52
CA ARG A 41 -3.07 7.86 -9.71
C ARG A 41 -4.13 6.84 -9.30
N ARG A 42 -3.84 5.99 -8.31
CA ARG A 42 -4.78 4.96 -7.83
C ARG A 42 -6.05 5.57 -7.25
N GLU A 43 -5.95 6.61 -6.44
CA GLU A 43 -7.10 7.31 -5.86
C GLU A 43 -8.01 7.89 -6.93
N ARG A 44 -7.44 8.51 -7.98
CA ARG A 44 -8.20 9.01 -9.13
C ARG A 44 -8.95 7.90 -9.86
N LEU A 45 -8.29 6.77 -10.13
CA LEU A 45 -8.90 5.63 -10.81
C LEU A 45 -10.04 5.00 -9.99
N VAL A 46 -9.88 4.92 -8.67
CA VAL A 46 -10.94 4.44 -7.77
C VAL A 46 -12.12 5.41 -7.75
N ALA A 47 -11.88 6.72 -7.72
CA ALA A 47 -12.93 7.72 -7.80
C ALA A 47 -13.69 7.68 -9.15
N GLU A 48 -12.97 7.51 -10.26
CA GLU A 48 -13.56 7.32 -11.58
C GLU A 48 -14.44 6.06 -11.62
N SER A 49 -13.97 4.94 -11.06
CA SER A 49 -14.79 3.73 -10.92
C SER A 49 -16.05 3.99 -10.08
N ALA A 50 -15.92 4.65 -8.93
CA ALA A 50 -17.04 4.96 -8.05
C ALA A 50 -18.10 5.85 -8.73
N SER A 51 -17.68 6.74 -9.62
CA SER A 51 -18.61 7.57 -10.39
C SER A 51 -19.51 6.75 -11.31
N LEU A 52 -19.01 5.62 -11.82
CA LEU A 52 -19.74 4.71 -12.69
C LEU A 52 -20.62 3.71 -11.93
N ASP A 53 -20.41 3.50 -10.62
CA ASP A 53 -21.15 2.51 -9.81
C ASP A 53 -22.65 2.80 -9.79
N LYS A 54 -23.04 4.08 -9.75
CA LYS A 54 -24.46 4.48 -9.71
C LYS A 54 -25.26 3.98 -10.92
N GLU A 55 -24.61 3.89 -12.07
CA GLU A 55 -25.24 3.41 -13.31
C GLU A 55 -24.99 1.93 -13.55
N PHE A 56 -23.83 1.43 -13.11
CA PHE A 56 -23.43 0.04 -13.30
C PHE A 56 -24.22 -0.92 -12.39
N GLU A 57 -24.35 -0.60 -11.09
CA GLU A 57 -24.88 -1.53 -10.10
C GLU A 57 -26.30 -2.03 -10.42
N PRO A 58 -27.27 -1.16 -10.79
CA PRO A 58 -28.61 -1.64 -11.12
C PRO A 58 -28.65 -2.56 -12.35
N LEU A 59 -27.80 -2.28 -13.35
CA LEU A 59 -27.72 -3.08 -14.57
C LEU A 59 -27.01 -4.41 -14.32
N TRP A 60 -26.00 -4.39 -13.46
CA TRP A 60 -25.28 -5.57 -13.02
C TRP A 60 -26.17 -6.52 -12.22
N GLU A 61 -26.97 -6.00 -11.27
CA GLU A 61 -27.94 -6.81 -10.52
C GLU A 61 -29.05 -7.38 -11.41
N ALA A 62 -29.56 -6.57 -12.35
CA ALA A 62 -30.56 -7.03 -13.32
C ALA A 62 -30.02 -8.16 -14.19
N TRP A 63 -28.77 -8.05 -14.67
CA TRP A 63 -28.13 -9.10 -15.46
C TRP A 63 -27.78 -10.34 -14.63
N ARG A 64 -27.31 -10.17 -13.38
CA ARG A 64 -26.96 -11.29 -12.49
C ARG A 64 -28.19 -12.14 -12.13
N SER A 65 -29.38 -11.53 -12.13
CA SER A 65 -30.64 -12.23 -11.85
C SER A 65 -31.09 -13.16 -12.98
N ASP A 66 -30.73 -12.85 -14.23
CA ASP A 66 -30.99 -13.69 -15.42
C ASP A 66 -29.81 -13.60 -16.40
N PRO A 67 -28.69 -14.29 -16.08
CA PRO A 67 -27.47 -14.15 -16.85
C PRO A 67 -27.52 -14.97 -18.14
N ASP A 68 -27.08 -14.38 -19.24
CA ASP A 68 -26.62 -15.11 -20.42
C ASP A 68 -25.09 -15.31 -20.33
N PRO A 69 -24.63 -16.51 -19.91
CA PRO A 69 -23.22 -16.77 -19.67
C PRO A 69 -22.40 -16.97 -20.96
N ILE A 70 -23.04 -17.31 -22.09
CA ILE A 70 -22.33 -17.65 -23.33
C ILE A 70 -22.10 -16.40 -24.21
N GLY A 71 -22.99 -15.41 -24.07
CA GLY A 71 -22.94 -14.13 -24.76
C GLY A 71 -21.77 -13.22 -24.35
N ALA A 72 -21.55 -12.16 -25.13
CA ALA A 72 -20.51 -11.16 -24.85
C ALA A 72 -20.55 -10.56 -23.42
N PRO A 73 -21.72 -10.29 -22.80
CA PRO A 73 -21.77 -9.83 -21.42
C PRO A 73 -21.21 -10.83 -20.41
N GLY A 74 -21.43 -12.13 -20.62
CA GLY A 74 -20.92 -13.19 -19.73
C GLY A 74 -19.40 -13.24 -19.69
N ARG A 75 -18.74 -13.20 -20.85
CA ARG A 75 -17.26 -13.18 -20.93
C ARG A 75 -16.66 -11.93 -20.30
N LEU A 76 -17.28 -10.77 -20.54
CA LEU A 76 -16.83 -9.51 -19.94
C LEU A 76 -17.03 -9.49 -18.42
N ALA A 77 -18.12 -10.09 -17.93
CA ALA A 77 -18.35 -10.27 -16.51
C ALA A 77 -17.28 -11.16 -15.86
N GLU A 78 -16.93 -12.29 -16.48
CA GLU A 78 -15.84 -13.17 -16.02
C GLU A 78 -14.48 -12.47 -16.02
N ASP A 79 -14.17 -11.71 -17.07
CA ASP A 79 -12.95 -10.89 -17.15
C ASP A 79 -12.89 -9.87 -16.01
N LEU A 80 -14.00 -9.16 -15.76
CA LEU A 80 -14.08 -8.16 -14.69
C LEU A 80 -13.90 -8.81 -13.31
N ILE A 81 -14.56 -9.94 -13.05
CA ILE A 81 -14.44 -10.68 -11.80
C ILE A 81 -13.00 -11.14 -11.57
N SER A 82 -12.37 -11.69 -12.61
CA SER A 82 -10.97 -12.12 -12.58
C SER A 82 -10.03 -10.95 -12.25
N LEU A 83 -10.22 -9.81 -12.90
CA LEU A 83 -9.43 -8.60 -12.66
C LEU A 83 -9.62 -8.04 -11.24
N VAL A 84 -10.85 -8.00 -10.74
CA VAL A 84 -11.14 -7.54 -9.38
C VAL A 84 -10.43 -8.44 -8.35
N ARG A 85 -10.46 -9.75 -8.57
CA ARG A 85 -9.75 -10.70 -7.72
C ARG A 85 -8.23 -10.48 -7.76
N GLU A 86 -7.64 -10.31 -8.94
CA GLU A 86 -6.21 -10.00 -9.07
C GLU A 86 -5.81 -8.71 -8.33
N ILE A 87 -6.66 -7.67 -8.41
CA ILE A 87 -6.46 -6.39 -7.71
C ILE A 87 -6.47 -6.61 -6.19
N GLN A 88 -7.42 -7.39 -5.68
CA GLN A 88 -7.53 -7.69 -4.24
C GLN A 88 -6.31 -8.48 -3.75
N GLU A 89 -5.88 -9.49 -4.50
CA GLU A 89 -4.68 -10.29 -4.17
C GLU A 89 -3.42 -9.40 -4.13
N ARG A 90 -3.25 -8.51 -5.11
CA ARG A 90 -2.12 -7.55 -5.15
C ARG A 90 -2.19 -6.54 -4.01
N ASP A 91 -3.36 -5.99 -3.71
CA ASP A 91 -3.54 -5.05 -2.61
C ASP A 91 -3.22 -5.69 -1.25
N GLN A 92 -3.65 -6.93 -1.05
CA GLN A 92 -3.34 -7.69 0.16
C GLN A 92 -1.84 -7.94 0.29
N ALA A 93 -1.16 -8.34 -0.80
CA ALA A 93 0.29 -8.52 -0.81
C ALA A 93 1.03 -7.22 -0.45
N TRP A 94 0.56 -6.08 -0.98
CA TRP A 94 1.09 -4.77 -0.63
C TRP A 94 0.92 -4.42 0.85
N ARG A 95 -0.26 -4.67 1.42
CA ARG A 95 -0.52 -4.44 2.86
C ARG A 95 0.42 -5.27 3.74
N SER A 96 0.57 -6.56 3.45
CA SER A 96 1.49 -7.43 4.18
C SER A 96 2.95 -6.97 4.07
N ARG A 97 3.37 -6.49 2.90
CA ARG A 97 4.72 -5.94 2.71
C ARG A 97 4.94 -4.65 3.51
N LEU A 98 3.97 -3.74 3.53
CA LEU A 98 4.03 -2.50 4.31
C LEU A 98 4.09 -2.78 5.81
N GLU A 99 3.32 -3.76 6.28
CA GLU A 99 3.37 -4.22 7.67
C GLU A 99 4.74 -4.78 8.04
N SER A 100 5.30 -5.66 7.21
CA SER A 100 6.66 -6.17 7.41
C SER A 100 7.72 -5.07 7.44
N LEU A 101 7.62 -4.07 6.55
CA LEU A 101 8.53 -2.93 6.54
C LEU A 101 8.39 -2.07 7.80
N ARG A 102 7.16 -1.81 8.26
CA ARG A 102 6.88 -1.08 9.50
C ARG A 102 7.51 -1.79 10.69
N ASP A 103 7.34 -3.10 10.80
CA ASP A 103 7.86 -3.90 11.90
C ASP A 103 9.39 -3.94 11.89
N SER A 104 10.01 -4.06 10.70
CA SER A 104 11.46 -3.99 10.52
C SER A 104 12.03 -2.62 10.93
N LEU A 105 11.38 -1.52 10.54
CA LEU A 105 11.76 -0.17 10.95
C LEU A 105 11.60 0.02 12.45
N GLY A 106 10.52 -0.49 13.04
CA GLY A 106 10.30 -0.49 14.49
C GLY A 106 11.42 -1.20 15.26
N ALA A 107 11.84 -2.39 14.79
CA ALA A 107 12.96 -3.12 15.36
C ALA A 107 14.28 -2.32 15.28
N LYS A 108 14.62 -1.78 14.10
CA LYS A 108 15.82 -0.95 13.90
C LYS A 108 15.83 0.28 14.79
N LEU A 109 14.70 0.97 14.94
CA LEU A 109 14.57 2.11 15.85
C LEU A 109 14.74 1.69 17.33
N GLY A 110 14.21 0.52 17.69
CA GLY A 110 14.44 -0.09 19.01
C GLY A 110 15.92 -0.33 19.28
N ASP A 111 16.65 -0.85 18.31
CA ASP A 111 18.09 -1.10 18.43
C ASP A 111 18.90 0.19 18.53
N VAL A 112 18.57 1.21 17.74
CA VAL A 112 19.15 2.56 17.86
C VAL A 112 18.90 3.14 19.26
N ARG A 113 17.69 2.98 19.80
CA ARG A 113 17.34 3.45 21.15
C ARG A 113 18.14 2.71 22.23
N LYS A 114 18.29 1.39 22.12
CA LYS A 114 19.12 0.57 23.03
C LYS A 114 20.59 0.97 22.96
N GLY A 115 21.13 1.15 21.75
CA GLY A 115 22.50 1.62 21.53
C GLY A 115 22.75 3.00 22.13
N ARG A 116 21.80 3.93 21.97
CA ARG A 116 21.84 5.26 22.60
C ARG A 116 21.81 5.19 24.14
N ALA A 117 20.97 4.32 24.71
CA ALA A 117 20.92 4.11 26.16
C ALA A 117 22.24 3.53 26.70
N ALA A 118 22.84 2.57 25.99
CA ALA A 118 24.15 2.02 26.34
C ALA A 118 25.23 3.11 26.33
N LEU A 119 25.30 3.94 25.28
CA LEU A 119 26.23 5.07 25.19
C LEU A 119 26.02 6.11 26.32
N GLY A 120 24.78 6.38 26.71
CA GLY A 120 24.46 7.24 27.85
C GLY A 120 24.92 6.66 29.19
N GLY A 121 24.78 5.34 29.37
CA GLY A 121 25.30 4.61 30.54
C GLY A 121 26.83 4.64 30.64
N TYR A 122 27.53 4.46 29.51
CA TYR A 122 28.99 4.61 29.46
C TYR A 122 29.42 6.05 29.78
N SER A 123 28.72 7.06 29.25
CA SER A 123 29.02 8.47 29.52
C SER A 123 28.78 8.85 31.00
N SER A 124 27.84 8.19 31.68
CA SER A 124 27.67 8.30 33.13
C SER A 124 28.84 7.67 33.90
N MET A 125 29.34 6.49 33.53
CA MET A 125 30.49 5.86 34.21
C MET A 125 31.77 6.70 34.11
N PHE A 126 32.02 7.33 32.96
CA PHE A 126 33.16 8.24 32.80
C PHE A 126 33.02 9.53 33.63
N ARG A 127 31.79 9.96 33.94
CA ARG A 127 31.54 11.14 34.78
C ARG A 127 31.68 10.82 36.29
N SER A 128 31.39 9.58 36.69
CA SER A 128 31.56 9.10 38.08
C SER A 128 33.02 8.81 38.45
N ASN A 129 33.90 8.56 37.47
CA ASN A 129 35.33 8.33 37.65
C ASN A 129 36.18 9.61 37.55
N GLN A 130 35.63 10.78 37.91
CA GLN A 130 36.48 11.95 38.14
C GLN A 130 37.45 11.62 39.29
N PRO A 131 38.78 11.70 39.08
CA PRO A 131 39.72 11.47 40.16
C PRO A 131 39.46 12.48 41.29
N PRO A 132 39.64 12.09 42.57
CA PRO A 132 39.43 12.99 43.68
C PRO A 132 40.25 14.27 43.42
N ARG A 133 39.59 15.43 43.49
CA ARG A 133 40.30 16.71 43.48
C ARG A 133 41.21 16.71 44.69
N PHE A 134 42.51 16.52 44.47
CA PHE A 134 43.51 16.76 45.49
C PHE A 134 43.32 18.20 45.96
N ARG A 135 42.84 18.34 47.20
CA ARG A 135 42.80 19.62 47.90
C ARG A 135 44.26 19.96 48.15
N ASP A 136 44.80 20.92 47.41
CA ASP A 136 46.11 21.51 47.67
C ASP A 136 46.03 22.19 49.06
N GLU A 137 46.35 21.43 50.11
CA GLU A 137 46.74 22.00 51.40
C GLU A 137 48.17 22.52 51.24
N ARG A 138 48.29 23.76 50.72
CA ARG A 138 49.51 24.54 50.87
C ARG A 138 49.30 25.58 51.96
N VAL A 139 49.98 25.30 53.08
CA VAL A 139 50.62 26.20 54.06
C VAL A 139 49.84 27.42 54.52
#